data_AF-A0A6F9DI23-F1
#
_entry.id   AF-A0A6F9DI23-F1
#
_cell.length_a   1.000
_cell.length_b   1.000
_cell.length_c   1.000
_cell.angle_alpha   90.00
_cell.angle_beta   90.00
_cell.angle_gamma   90.00
#
_symmetry.space_group_name_H-M   'P 1'
#
loop_
_entity.id
_entity.type
_entity.pdbx_description
1 polymer ?
#
loop_
_entity_poly.entity_id
_entity_poly.type
_entity_poly.pdbx_seq_one_letter_code
_entity_poly.pdbx_strand_id
1 'polypeptide(L)'
;MSFYRGYFELRLGNFSKNLLRGNFTYKFNNLVFSIVLNVSMTKIVETKTADLDNGSFTLTASSAAPTQATLKDNATWNTTALFTGYTEYASRPMEETMIVILIIISAYFSIVAICYQFKHGQANVKWTNRLCTICAVMLLTQSCWFVIEVMNRNNVTDATCKAYVAVSLILLTFNKSFVYLVLWIRQYTFFKNPRLAQNASRTLFVISYITLAGILILPLCTLSFHLAMTSYATPVGCVSKYEGAAVALRLANPVTYMLFALCQVVLLGLVLHPIVGHLRRNNGDGSKIQQVVMRLCACTVICVTTDIGFLVFVSMIPKWASNSFLPVVYSFNAVINTAALYVSFTDAMERFVPCYTRPKNGGEANENITQNETGRTVA
;
A
#
# COMPACT_ATOMS: atom_id res chain seq x y z
N MET A 1 -28.92 5.28 8.55
CA MET A 1 -28.27 5.66 7.27
C MET A 1 -28.91 4.81 6.19
N SER A 2 -29.89 5.37 5.48
CA SER A 2 -30.74 4.63 4.55
C SER A 2 -30.04 4.53 3.19
N PHE A 3 -29.73 3.32 2.74
CA PHE A 3 -29.23 3.09 1.38
C PHE A 3 -30.41 3.16 0.40
N TYR A 4 -30.38 4.16 -0.49
CA TYR A 4 -31.34 4.25 -1.58
C TYR A 4 -31.04 3.18 -2.64
N ARG A 5 -32.05 2.39 -2.97
CA ARG A 5 -32.03 1.39 -4.05
C ARG A 5 -32.60 2.04 -5.30
N GLY A 6 -31.73 2.46 -6.23
CA GLY A 6 -32.16 2.95 -7.54
C GLY A 6 -32.52 1.78 -8.46
N TYR A 7 -33.70 1.84 -9.09
CA TYR A 7 -34.06 0.95 -10.19
C TYR A 7 -33.67 1.58 -11.52
N PHE A 8 -33.10 0.77 -12.43
CA PHE A 8 -32.76 1.16 -13.79
C PHE A 8 -33.71 0.48 -14.77
N GLU A 9 -34.40 1.27 -15.60
CA GLU A 9 -35.18 0.78 -16.74
C GLU A 9 -34.39 1.04 -18.02
N LEU A 10 -34.06 -0.02 -18.75
CA LEU A 10 -33.26 0.03 -19.97
C LEU A 10 -34.20 -0.19 -21.16
N ARG A 11 -34.56 0.89 -21.87
CA ARG A 11 -35.35 0.79 -23.11
C ARG A 11 -34.42 0.74 -24.31
N LEU A 12 -34.33 -0.42 -24.93
CA LEU A 12 -33.64 -0.60 -26.21
C LEU A 12 -34.61 -0.29 -27.36
N GLY A 13 -34.29 0.72 -28.16
CA GLY A 13 -34.97 1.01 -29.43
C GLY A 13 -34.35 0.25 -30.61
N ASN A 14 -35.08 0.15 -31.72
CA ASN A 14 -34.74 -0.65 -32.90
C ASN A 14 -33.32 -0.38 -33.45
N PHE A 15 -32.60 -1.48 -33.69
CA PHE A 15 -31.19 -1.52 -34.08
C PHE A 15 -30.99 -1.43 -35.59
N SER A 16 -30.12 -0.52 -36.04
CA SER A 16 -29.52 -0.55 -37.38
C SER A 16 -28.06 -1.00 -37.28
N LYS A 17 -27.64 -1.87 -38.20
CA LYS A 17 -26.30 -2.46 -38.24
C LYS A 17 -25.26 -1.37 -38.48
N ASN A 18 -24.25 -1.34 -37.61
CA ASN A 18 -22.93 -0.72 -37.75
C ASN A 18 -22.62 0.59 -37.00
N LEU A 19 -23.47 1.08 -36.08
CA LEU A 19 -22.99 2.09 -35.12
C LEU A 19 -23.82 2.03 -33.81
N LEU A 20 -23.18 1.66 -32.71
CA LEU A 20 -23.78 1.84 -31.38
C LEU A 20 -23.44 3.25 -30.91
N ARG A 21 -24.43 4.16 -30.98
CA ARG A 21 -24.34 5.49 -30.41
C ARG A 21 -25.30 5.57 -29.23
N GLY A 22 -24.75 5.50 -28.02
CA GLY A 22 -25.49 5.70 -26.79
C GLY A 22 -25.24 7.11 -26.26
N ASN A 23 -26.31 7.90 -26.13
CA ASN A 23 -26.26 9.16 -25.37
C ASN A 23 -26.70 8.88 -23.94
N PHE A 24 -25.80 9.13 -22.99
CA PHE A 24 -26.10 9.03 -21.57
C PHE A 24 -26.25 10.43 -21.01
N THR A 25 -27.44 10.72 -20.47
CA THR A 25 -27.72 12.01 -19.85
C THR A 25 -27.96 11.78 -18.37
N TYR A 26 -27.06 12.32 -17.53
CA TYR A 26 -27.16 12.25 -16.09
C TYR A 26 -27.50 13.64 -15.55
N LYS A 27 -28.52 13.73 -14.69
CA LYS A 27 -28.99 15.00 -14.11
C LYS A 27 -28.87 14.95 -12.60
N PHE A 28 -28.04 15.83 -12.04
CA PHE A 28 -27.82 15.92 -10.60
C PHE A 28 -27.81 17.39 -10.18
N ASN A 29 -28.71 17.78 -9.26
CA ASN A 29 -28.83 19.14 -8.72
C ASN A 29 -28.71 20.25 -9.79
N ASN A 30 -29.62 20.23 -10.77
CA ASN A 30 -29.71 21.18 -11.89
C ASN A 30 -28.53 21.22 -12.89
N LEU A 31 -27.50 20.38 -12.73
CA LEU A 31 -26.45 20.19 -13.73
C LEU A 31 -26.78 18.97 -14.60
N VAL A 32 -26.69 19.15 -15.92
CA VAL A 32 -26.87 18.09 -16.92
C VAL A 32 -25.50 17.73 -17.48
N PHE A 33 -25.10 16.47 -17.28
CA PHE A 33 -23.90 15.91 -17.88
C PHE A 33 -24.32 14.97 -19.01
N SER A 34 -23.85 15.25 -20.22
CA SER A 34 -24.03 14.37 -21.38
C SER A 34 -22.71 13.73 -21.75
N ILE A 35 -22.66 12.40 -21.73
CA ILE A 35 -21.53 11.61 -22.19
C ILE A 35 -21.95 10.89 -23.47
N VAL A 36 -21.20 11.15 -24.55
CA VAL A 36 -21.37 10.50 -25.84
C VAL A 36 -20.30 9.43 -25.97
N LEU A 37 -20.68 8.16 -25.95
CA LEU A 37 -19.78 7.04 -26.17
C LEU A 37 -19.85 6.61 -27.64
N ASN A 38 -18.74 6.74 -28.35
CA ASN A 38 -18.54 6.16 -29.68
C ASN A 38 -17.72 4.88 -29.54
N VAL A 39 -18.36 3.73 -29.73
CA VAL A 39 -17.68 2.43 -29.72
C VAL A 39 -17.42 2.01 -31.16
N SER A 40 -16.15 1.96 -31.57
CA SER A 40 -15.72 1.37 -32.84
C SER A 40 -15.35 -0.10 -32.62
N MET A 41 -15.89 -1.01 -33.44
CA MET A 41 -15.63 -2.44 -33.35
C MET A 41 -14.60 -2.87 -34.40
N THR A 42 -13.47 -3.44 -33.97
CA THR A 42 -12.54 -4.18 -34.83
C THR A 42 -12.72 -5.68 -34.63
N LYS A 43 -12.98 -6.40 -35.73
CA LYS A 43 -13.23 -7.84 -35.75
C LYS A 43 -11.90 -8.59 -35.84
N ILE A 44 -11.63 -9.51 -34.91
CA ILE A 44 -10.59 -10.54 -35.07
C ILE A 44 -11.26 -11.89 -34.85
N VAL A 45 -11.22 -12.75 -35.88
CA VAL A 45 -11.65 -14.16 -35.79
C VAL A 45 -10.45 -14.98 -36.27
N GLU A 46 -9.82 -15.72 -35.37
CA GLU A 46 -8.94 -16.85 -35.72
C GLU A 46 -9.72 -18.14 -35.48
N THR A 47 -10.02 -18.85 -36.57
CA THR A 47 -10.55 -20.22 -36.53
C THR A 47 -9.39 -21.21 -36.61
N LYS A 48 -9.19 -22.03 -35.58
CA LYS A 48 -8.39 -23.26 -35.68
C LYS A 48 -9.32 -24.45 -35.97
N THR A 49 -9.00 -25.21 -37.00
CA THR A 49 -9.61 -26.49 -37.35
C THR A 49 -9.25 -27.55 -36.30
N ALA A 50 -10.25 -28.30 -35.83
CA ALA A 50 -10.09 -29.39 -34.87
C ALA A 50 -10.34 -30.75 -35.53
N ASP A 51 -9.56 -31.72 -35.07
CA ASP A 51 -9.54 -33.14 -35.44
C ASP A 51 -10.73 -33.89 -34.81
N LEU A 52 -11.35 -34.79 -35.56
CA LEU A 52 -12.76 -35.20 -35.39
C LEU A 52 -12.99 -36.46 -34.53
N ASP A 53 -11.96 -37.05 -33.93
CA ASP A 53 -12.06 -38.44 -33.47
C ASP A 53 -12.37 -38.65 -31.97
N ASN A 54 -12.46 -37.61 -31.13
CA ASN A 54 -12.75 -37.80 -29.70
C ASN A 54 -13.61 -36.68 -29.06
N GLY A 55 -14.81 -36.46 -29.61
CA GLY A 55 -16.05 -36.14 -28.89
C GLY A 55 -16.12 -35.01 -27.84
N SER A 56 -15.09 -34.21 -27.61
CA SER A 56 -15.14 -33.02 -26.74
C SER A 56 -14.32 -31.89 -27.36
N PHE A 57 -14.97 -30.73 -27.54
CA PHE A 57 -14.34 -29.51 -28.01
C PHE A 57 -14.46 -28.44 -26.92
N THR A 58 -13.34 -27.87 -26.50
CA THR A 58 -13.32 -26.71 -25.61
C THR A 58 -13.13 -25.47 -26.48
N LEU A 59 -14.22 -24.74 -26.74
CA LEU A 59 -14.19 -23.45 -27.43
C LEU A 59 -13.88 -22.34 -26.43
N THR A 60 -12.63 -21.86 -26.41
CA THR A 60 -12.27 -20.67 -25.63
C THR A 60 -12.48 -19.43 -26.50
N ALA A 61 -13.64 -18.79 -26.41
CA ALA A 61 -13.91 -17.54 -27.11
C ALA A 61 -13.56 -16.34 -26.21
N SER A 62 -12.49 -15.61 -26.52
CA SER A 62 -12.19 -14.31 -25.89
C SER A 62 -12.88 -13.20 -26.69
N SER A 63 -14.19 -13.10 -26.56
CA SER A 63 -15.00 -12.07 -27.22
C SER A 63 -15.59 -11.14 -26.17
N ALA A 64 -15.40 -9.82 -26.33
CA ALA A 64 -16.04 -8.79 -25.50
C ALA A 64 -17.55 -8.62 -25.79
N ALA A 65 -18.08 -9.33 -26.80
CA ALA A 65 -19.50 -9.39 -27.13
C ALA A 65 -20.04 -10.83 -26.98
N PRO A 66 -21.34 -11.00 -26.68
CA PRO A 66 -21.97 -12.31 -26.73
C PRO A 66 -21.93 -12.84 -28.18
N THR A 67 -21.01 -13.77 -28.45
CA THR A 67 -20.96 -14.51 -29.71
C THR A 67 -22.04 -15.58 -29.68
N GLN A 68 -23.08 -15.44 -30.50
CA GLN A 68 -23.95 -16.57 -30.81
C GLN A 68 -23.19 -17.51 -31.75
N ALA A 69 -22.73 -18.64 -31.22
CA ALA A 69 -22.26 -19.75 -32.03
C ALA A 69 -23.46 -20.60 -32.42
N THR A 70 -23.95 -20.47 -33.65
CA THR A 70 -24.90 -21.43 -34.23
C THR A 70 -24.11 -22.64 -34.73
N LEU A 71 -24.14 -23.72 -33.95
CA LEU A 71 -23.73 -25.05 -34.42
C LEU A 71 -24.80 -25.55 -35.40
N LYS A 72 -24.38 -25.84 -36.62
CA LYS A 72 -25.21 -26.40 -37.67
C LYS A 72 -25.15 -27.92 -37.53
N ASP A 73 -25.93 -28.46 -36.60
CA ASP A 73 -26.48 -29.83 -36.58
C ASP A 73 -27.23 -30.07 -35.26
N ASN A 74 -28.32 -30.83 -35.32
CA ASN A 74 -29.36 -31.05 -34.29
C ASN A 74 -28.90 -31.75 -32.98
N ALA A 75 -27.62 -31.66 -32.61
CA ALA A 75 -27.13 -32.16 -31.34
C ALA A 75 -27.17 -31.05 -30.27
N THR A 76 -28.08 -31.18 -29.29
CA THR A 76 -28.10 -30.35 -28.09
C THR A 76 -26.92 -30.70 -27.19
N TRP A 77 -25.82 -29.96 -27.31
CA TRP A 77 -24.75 -29.96 -26.33
C TRP A 77 -25.01 -28.85 -25.31
N ASN A 78 -24.99 -29.17 -24.01
CA ASN A 78 -25.05 -28.17 -22.95
C ASN A 78 -23.70 -27.43 -22.87
N THR A 79 -23.50 -26.45 -23.75
CA THR A 79 -22.30 -25.62 -23.72
C THR A 79 -22.50 -24.49 -22.71
N THR A 80 -21.99 -24.66 -21.48
CA THR A 80 -21.84 -23.53 -20.55
C THR A 80 -20.70 -22.64 -21.02
N ALA A 81 -21.01 -21.63 -21.84
CA ALA A 81 -20.08 -20.56 -22.16
C ALA A 81 -19.93 -19.63 -20.93
N LEU A 82 -18.84 -19.80 -20.19
CA LEU A 82 -18.50 -18.90 -19.08
C LEU A 82 -17.88 -17.62 -19.66
N PHE A 83 -18.67 -16.55 -19.76
CA PHE A 83 -18.16 -15.23 -20.18
C PHE A 83 -17.31 -14.61 -19.07
N THR A 84 -16.01 -14.89 -19.06
CA THR A 84 -15.03 -14.30 -18.13
C THR A 84 -14.63 -12.86 -18.46
N GLY A 85 -15.03 -12.34 -19.63
CA GLY A 85 -14.55 -11.04 -20.12
C GLY A 85 -15.19 -9.78 -19.52
N TYR A 86 -16.37 -9.87 -18.89
CA TYR A 86 -17.11 -8.68 -18.44
C TYR A 86 -16.62 -8.09 -17.11
N THR A 87 -16.04 -8.89 -16.22
CA THR A 87 -15.52 -8.38 -14.94
C THR A 87 -14.21 -7.62 -15.08
N GLU A 88 -13.47 -7.85 -16.16
CA GLU A 88 -12.11 -7.32 -16.35
C GLU A 88 -12.07 -5.86 -16.82
N TYR A 89 -13.14 -5.38 -17.49
CA TYR A 89 -13.25 -3.97 -17.90
C TYR A 89 -13.70 -3.06 -16.75
N ALA A 90 -14.40 -3.60 -15.74
CA ALA A 90 -14.94 -2.81 -14.65
C ALA A 90 -13.89 -2.40 -13.60
N SER A 91 -12.80 -3.18 -13.41
CA SER A 91 -11.76 -2.88 -12.42
C SER A 91 -10.79 -1.76 -12.85
N ARG A 92 -10.65 -1.53 -14.15
CA ARG A 92 -9.67 -0.59 -14.75
C ARG A 92 -9.82 0.86 -14.29
N PRO A 93 -11.00 1.50 -14.39
CA PRO A 93 -11.16 2.89 -13.96
C PRO A 93 -10.92 3.05 -12.44
N MET A 94 -11.18 2.00 -11.66
CA MET A 94 -10.93 2.02 -10.22
C MET A 94 -9.42 2.01 -9.91
N GLU A 95 -8.64 1.15 -10.59
CA GLU A 95 -7.17 1.11 -10.44
C GLU A 95 -6.52 2.45 -10.82
N GLU A 96 -6.91 3.04 -11.94
CA GLU A 96 -6.40 4.33 -12.40
C GLU A 96 -6.72 5.45 -11.39
N THR A 97 -7.95 5.49 -10.89
CA THR A 97 -8.37 6.45 -9.86
C THR A 97 -7.56 6.28 -8.57
N MET A 98 -7.35 5.03 -8.14
CA MET A 98 -6.54 4.69 -6.97
C MET A 98 -5.09 5.18 -7.13
N ILE A 99 -4.48 4.98 -8.30
CA ILE A 99 -3.11 5.44 -8.61
C ILE A 99 -3.04 6.97 -8.55
N VAL A 100 -4.00 7.68 -9.15
CA VAL A 100 -4.04 9.15 -9.11
C VAL A 100 -4.15 9.66 -7.68
N ILE A 101 -5.00 9.06 -6.85
CA ILE A 101 -5.12 9.42 -5.43
C ILE A 101 -3.79 9.20 -4.70
N LEU A 102 -3.12 8.06 -4.93
CA LEU A 102 -1.82 7.77 -4.33
C LEU A 102 -0.76 8.79 -4.72
N ILE A 103 -0.70 9.20 -5.99
CA ILE A 103 0.24 10.21 -6.47
C ILE A 103 -0.01 11.55 -5.77
N ILE A 104 -1.27 11.99 -5.68
CA ILE A 104 -1.62 13.26 -5.04
C ILE A 104 -1.20 13.27 -3.57
N ILE A 105 -1.56 12.22 -2.81
CA ILE A 105 -1.24 12.12 -1.39
C ILE A 105 0.28 12.02 -1.16
N SER A 106 0.97 11.22 -1.98
CA SER A 106 2.42 11.01 -1.85
C SER A 106 3.22 12.25 -2.26
N ALA A 107 2.76 12.99 -3.27
CA ALA A 107 3.32 14.28 -3.65
C ALA A 107 3.16 15.29 -2.52
N TYR A 108 1.96 15.35 -1.91
CA TYR A 108 1.72 16.18 -0.73
C TYR A 108 2.68 15.85 0.41
N PHE A 109 2.80 14.57 0.80
CA PHE A 109 3.74 14.14 1.85
C PHE A 109 5.19 14.49 1.51
N SER A 110 5.61 14.33 0.27
CA SER A 110 6.96 14.68 -0.18
C SER A 110 7.23 16.17 -0.03
N ILE A 111 6.31 17.01 -0.50
CA ILE A 111 6.43 18.47 -0.43
C ILE A 111 6.52 18.92 1.03
N VAL A 112 5.58 18.49 1.89
CA VAL A 112 5.57 18.94 3.29
C VAL A 112 6.80 18.44 4.05
N ALA A 113 7.27 17.22 3.78
CA ALA A 113 8.48 16.67 4.39
C ALA A 113 9.74 17.43 3.99
N ILE A 114 9.87 17.79 2.70
CA ILE A 114 10.98 18.58 2.18
C ILE A 114 10.96 19.99 2.80
N CYS A 115 9.81 20.67 2.76
CA CYS A 115 9.65 22.00 3.36
C CYS A 115 9.96 21.98 4.86
N TYR A 116 9.47 20.98 5.59
CA TYR A 116 9.74 20.83 7.02
C TYR A 116 11.24 20.60 7.28
N GLN A 117 11.90 19.73 6.50
CA GLN A 117 13.33 19.46 6.60
C GLN A 117 14.18 20.72 6.39
N PHE A 118 13.82 21.59 5.44
CA PHE A 118 14.51 22.86 5.22
C PHE A 118 14.25 23.87 6.34
N LYS A 119 13.02 23.98 6.83
CA LYS A 119 12.66 24.94 7.90
C LYS A 119 13.25 24.57 9.26
N HIS A 120 13.27 23.28 9.60
CA HIS A 120 13.64 22.78 10.94
C HIS A 120 14.91 21.93 10.93
N GLY A 121 15.94 22.37 10.21
CA GLY A 121 17.25 21.70 10.10
C GLY A 121 18.09 21.62 11.40
N GLN A 122 17.46 21.52 12.58
CA GLN A 122 18.12 21.40 13.89
C GLN A 122 18.99 20.15 13.97
N ALA A 123 20.22 20.28 14.49
CA ALA A 123 21.26 19.24 14.52
C ALA A 123 20.82 17.90 15.14
N ASN A 124 20.05 17.92 16.23
CA ASN A 124 19.76 16.73 17.02
C ASN A 124 18.74 15.77 16.39
N VAL A 125 17.91 16.24 15.45
CA VAL A 125 16.87 15.43 14.79
C VAL A 125 17.06 15.33 13.27
N LYS A 126 18.22 15.77 12.74
CA LYS A 126 18.51 15.80 11.30
C LYS A 126 18.30 14.43 10.65
N TRP A 127 18.78 13.36 11.27
CA TRP A 127 18.70 12.02 10.71
C TRP A 127 17.27 11.51 10.62
N THR A 128 16.48 11.67 11.68
CA THR A 128 15.07 11.26 11.70
C THR A 128 14.25 12.00 10.65
N ASN A 129 14.46 13.32 10.52
CA ASN A 129 13.74 14.12 9.52
C ASN A 129 14.14 13.73 8.09
N ARG A 130 15.44 13.52 7.83
CA ARG A 130 15.93 13.01 6.53
C ARG A 130 15.31 11.66 6.18
N LEU A 131 15.23 10.73 7.13
CA LEU A 131 14.59 9.43 6.91
C LEU A 131 13.11 9.58 6.59
N CYS A 132 12.37 10.48 7.27
CA CYS A 132 10.97 10.75 6.94
C CYS A 132 10.81 11.32 5.52
N THR A 133 11.69 12.25 5.11
CA THR A 133 11.72 12.78 3.74
C THR A 133 12.00 11.68 2.73
N ILE A 134 12.97 10.80 2.99
CA ILE A 134 13.28 9.64 2.13
C ILE A 134 12.05 8.74 2.01
N CYS A 135 11.35 8.42 3.11
CA CYS A 135 10.11 7.64 3.06
C CYS A 135 9.06 8.26 2.14
N ALA A 136 8.81 9.56 2.29
CA ALA A 136 7.81 10.27 1.50
C ALA A 136 8.17 10.31 0.01
N VAL A 137 9.43 10.61 -0.32
CA VAL A 137 9.91 10.63 -1.71
C VAL A 137 9.86 9.23 -2.32
N MET A 138 10.25 8.19 -1.58
CA MET A 138 10.14 6.81 -2.07
C MET A 138 8.69 6.40 -2.35
N LEU A 139 7.75 6.84 -1.51
CA LEU A 139 6.32 6.61 -1.71
C LEU A 139 5.81 7.28 -2.99
N LEU A 140 6.26 8.52 -3.25
CA LEU A 140 5.95 9.22 -4.50
C LEU A 140 6.56 8.50 -5.70
N THR A 141 7.83 8.12 -5.64
CA THR A 141 8.50 7.36 -6.70
C THR A 141 7.76 6.06 -7.00
N GLN A 142 7.34 5.33 -5.97
CA GLN A 142 6.55 4.11 -6.11
C GLN A 142 5.19 4.38 -6.77
N SER A 143 4.51 5.47 -6.38
CA SER A 143 3.21 5.84 -6.96
C SER A 143 3.34 6.25 -8.44
N CYS A 144 4.39 6.99 -8.79
CA CYS A 144 4.70 7.34 -10.19
C CYS A 144 5.09 6.10 -11.00
N TRP A 145 5.75 5.12 -10.38
CA TRP A 145 6.13 3.87 -11.05
C TRP A 145 4.92 3.10 -11.57
N PHE A 146 3.78 3.15 -10.87
CA PHE A 146 2.53 2.53 -11.34
C PHE A 146 1.98 3.16 -12.63
N VAL A 147 2.27 4.43 -12.89
CA VAL A 147 1.86 5.10 -14.14
C VAL A 147 2.53 4.45 -15.35
N ILE A 148 3.78 3.99 -15.20
CA ILE A 148 4.52 3.33 -16.27
C ILE A 148 3.82 2.04 -16.70
N GLU A 149 3.28 1.27 -15.75
CA GLU A 149 2.51 0.06 -16.06
C GLU A 149 1.19 0.39 -16.77
N VAL A 150 0.47 1.41 -16.29
CA VAL A 150 -0.79 1.85 -16.92
C VAL A 150 -0.55 2.34 -18.35
N MET A 151 0.51 3.13 -18.58
CA MET A 151 0.81 3.68 -19.90
C MET A 151 1.34 2.62 -20.89
N ASN A 152 2.12 1.64 -20.41
CA ASN A 152 2.74 0.63 -21.27
C ASN A 152 1.93 -0.67 -21.40
N ARG A 153 0.68 -0.70 -20.90
CA ARG A 153 -0.13 -1.93 -20.80
C ARG A 153 -0.30 -2.71 -22.11
N ASN A 154 -0.33 -2.01 -23.25
CA ASN A 154 -0.49 -2.64 -24.58
C ASN A 154 0.81 -3.21 -25.17
N ASN A 155 1.97 -2.77 -24.67
CA ASN A 155 3.29 -3.09 -25.22
C ASN A 155 4.21 -3.72 -24.16
N VAL A 156 3.64 -4.43 -23.18
CA VAL A 156 4.42 -5.05 -22.10
C VAL A 156 5.18 -6.25 -22.65
N THR A 157 6.50 -6.19 -22.58
CA THR A 157 7.38 -7.34 -22.80
C THR A 157 7.62 -8.07 -21.48
N ASP A 158 7.97 -9.36 -21.53
CA ASP A 158 8.35 -10.14 -20.34
C ASP A 158 9.48 -9.48 -19.54
N ALA A 159 10.44 -8.86 -20.23
CA ALA A 159 11.58 -8.19 -19.60
C ALA A 159 11.11 -6.94 -18.84
N THR A 160 10.28 -6.10 -19.46
CA THR A 160 9.69 -4.94 -18.79
C THR A 160 8.82 -5.34 -17.61
N CYS A 161 8.13 -6.47 -17.72
CA CYS A 161 7.29 -6.98 -16.65
C CYS A 161 8.09 -7.41 -15.42
N LYS A 162 9.15 -8.21 -15.63
CA LYS A 162 10.07 -8.61 -14.56
C LYS A 162 10.73 -7.41 -13.89
N ALA A 163 11.18 -6.44 -14.67
CA ALA A 163 11.77 -5.20 -14.15
C ALA A 163 10.75 -4.39 -13.33
N TYR A 164 9.52 -4.26 -13.82
CA TYR A 164 8.45 -3.54 -13.13
C TYR A 164 8.12 -4.14 -11.76
N VAL A 165 7.91 -5.47 -11.72
CA VAL A 165 7.63 -6.20 -10.49
C VAL A 165 8.80 -6.07 -9.51
N ALA A 166 10.03 -6.26 -9.98
CA ALA A 166 11.23 -6.14 -9.16
C ALA A 166 11.38 -4.76 -8.53
N VAL A 167 11.27 -3.69 -9.32
CA VAL A 167 11.39 -2.30 -8.84
C VAL A 167 10.27 -1.97 -7.87
N SER A 168 9.03 -2.36 -8.17
CA SER A 168 7.88 -2.12 -7.28
C SER A 168 8.09 -2.78 -5.91
N LEU A 169 8.56 -4.03 -5.90
CA LEU A 169 8.85 -4.76 -4.67
C LEU A 169 10.02 -4.15 -3.90
N ILE A 170 11.08 -3.72 -4.58
CA ILE A 170 12.21 -3.03 -3.96
C ILE A 170 11.73 -1.75 -3.27
N LEU A 171 11.00 -0.89 -3.99
CA LEU A 171 10.49 0.37 -3.47
C LEU A 171 9.58 0.14 -2.25
N LEU A 172 8.65 -0.81 -2.35
CA LEU A 172 7.75 -1.17 -1.25
C LEU A 172 8.53 -1.68 -0.03
N THR A 173 9.50 -2.56 -0.26
CA THR A 173 10.33 -3.16 0.79
C THR A 173 11.10 -2.09 1.56
N PHE A 174 11.78 -1.20 0.85
CA PHE A 174 12.55 -0.13 1.48
C PHE A 174 11.67 0.90 2.16
N ASN A 175 10.55 1.31 1.54
CA ASN A 175 9.61 2.25 2.15
C ASN A 175 9.14 1.74 3.52
N LYS A 176 8.70 0.48 3.55
CA LYS A 176 8.26 -0.20 4.76
C LYS A 176 9.38 -0.26 5.81
N SER A 177 10.57 -0.73 5.43
CA SER A 177 11.73 -0.83 6.32
C SER A 177 12.11 0.52 6.93
N PHE A 178 12.08 1.61 6.15
CA PHE A 178 12.40 2.94 6.67
C PHE A 178 11.37 3.45 7.68
N VAL A 179 10.07 3.23 7.45
CA VAL A 179 9.04 3.62 8.44
C VAL A 179 9.30 2.95 9.78
N TYR A 180 9.53 1.63 9.78
CA TYR A 180 9.81 0.90 11.02
C TYR A 180 11.18 1.25 11.63
N LEU A 181 12.19 1.54 10.81
CA LEU A 181 13.48 2.03 11.30
C LEU A 181 13.32 3.36 12.04
N VAL A 182 12.50 4.28 11.52
CA VAL A 182 12.22 5.56 12.21
C VAL A 182 11.49 5.33 13.53
N LEU A 183 10.47 4.46 13.55
CA LEU A 183 9.77 4.11 14.78
C LEU A 183 10.72 3.50 15.82
N TRP A 184 11.63 2.61 15.38
CA TRP A 184 12.65 2.02 16.24
C TRP A 184 13.65 3.05 16.75
N ILE A 185 14.18 3.94 15.91
CA ILE A 185 15.10 5.01 16.34
C ILE A 185 14.44 5.84 17.45
N ARG A 186 13.17 6.20 17.27
CA ARG A 186 12.44 6.99 18.26
C ARG A 186 12.25 6.22 19.56
N GLN A 187 11.83 4.97 19.48
CA GLN A 187 11.74 4.08 20.64
C GLN A 187 13.09 3.98 21.38
N TYR A 188 14.18 3.81 20.64
CA TYR A 188 15.53 3.74 21.19
C TYR A 188 15.94 5.03 21.89
N THR A 189 15.61 6.20 21.31
CA THR A 189 15.84 7.49 21.96
C THR A 189 15.08 7.60 23.29
N PHE A 190 13.87 7.05 23.40
CA PHE A 190 13.15 7.01 24.68
C PHE A 190 13.87 6.17 25.74
N PHE A 191 14.45 5.02 25.35
CA PHE A 191 15.20 4.17 26.28
C PHE A 191 16.51 4.79 26.77
N LYS A 192 17.09 5.75 26.04
CA LYS A 192 18.26 6.50 26.49
C LYS A 192 17.94 7.50 27.61
N ASN A 193 16.68 7.82 27.86
CA ASN A 193 16.31 8.76 28.92
C ASN A 193 16.55 8.11 30.30
N PRO A 194 17.36 8.71 31.20
CA PRO A 194 17.71 8.11 32.50
C PRO A 194 16.51 7.68 33.34
N ARG A 195 15.40 8.44 33.27
CA ARG A 195 14.17 8.12 34.03
C ARG A 195 13.47 6.85 33.56
N LEU A 196 13.56 6.55 32.26
CA LEU A 196 12.98 5.34 31.65
C LEU A 196 13.98 4.18 31.64
N ALA A 197 15.28 4.48 31.54
CA ALA A 197 16.36 3.50 31.52
C ALA A 197 16.42 2.63 32.79
N GLN A 198 16.02 3.17 33.95
CA GLN A 198 15.95 2.41 35.21
C GLN A 198 15.01 1.18 35.13
N ASN A 199 14.06 1.19 34.20
CA ASN A 199 13.14 0.06 33.98
C ASN A 199 13.53 -0.82 32.79
N ALA A 200 14.58 -0.47 32.05
CA ALA A 200 15.01 -1.19 30.87
C ALA A 200 16.02 -2.28 31.25
N SER A 201 15.59 -3.55 31.22
CA SER A 201 16.50 -4.68 31.39
C SER A 201 17.41 -4.85 30.17
N ARG A 202 18.61 -5.44 30.35
CA ARG A 202 19.50 -5.79 29.23
C ARG A 202 18.80 -6.66 28.17
N THR A 203 17.89 -7.54 28.61
CA THR A 203 17.09 -8.40 27.74
C THR A 203 16.22 -7.59 26.77
N LEU A 204 15.61 -6.48 27.20
CA LEU A 204 14.81 -5.63 26.33
C LEU A 204 15.64 -5.00 25.20
N PHE A 205 16.88 -4.60 25.50
CA PHE A 205 17.79 -4.09 24.47
C PHE A 205 18.13 -5.17 23.44
N VAL A 206 18.46 -6.39 23.90
CA VAL A 206 18.75 -7.52 23.01
C VAL A 206 17.56 -7.85 22.12
N ILE A 207 16.36 -7.97 22.69
CA ILE A 207 15.13 -8.23 21.92
C ILE A 207 14.87 -7.10 20.92
N SER A 208 15.11 -5.84 21.29
CA SER A 208 14.96 -4.69 20.39
C SER A 208 15.90 -4.75 19.18
N TYR A 209 17.17 -5.11 19.37
CA TYR A 209 18.12 -5.27 18.27
C TYR A 209 17.78 -6.48 17.38
N ILE A 210 17.38 -7.60 17.96
CA ILE A 210 16.91 -8.77 17.20
C ILE A 210 15.68 -8.42 16.37
N THR A 211 14.74 -7.67 16.96
CA THR A 211 13.52 -7.23 16.28
C THR A 211 13.84 -6.30 15.12
N LEU A 212 14.76 -5.35 15.31
CA LEU A 212 15.23 -4.47 14.24
C LEU A 212 15.88 -5.27 13.10
N ALA A 213 16.77 -6.21 13.43
CA ALA A 213 17.41 -7.08 12.44
C ALA A 213 16.35 -7.88 11.65
N GLY A 214 15.34 -8.44 12.34
CA GLY A 214 14.22 -9.12 11.70
C GLY A 214 13.42 -8.21 10.76
N ILE A 215 13.11 -6.99 11.17
CA ILE A 215 12.39 -6.00 10.36
C ILE A 215 13.18 -5.61 9.10
N LEU A 216 14.52 -5.61 9.15
CA LEU A 216 15.35 -5.26 7.99
C LEU A 216 15.63 -6.47 7.08
N ILE A 217 15.89 -7.64 7.67
CA ILE A 217 16.31 -8.85 6.92
C ILE A 217 15.12 -9.58 6.32
N LEU A 218 14.01 -9.77 7.05
CA LEU A 218 12.87 -10.56 6.56
C LEU A 218 12.25 -9.98 5.27
N PRO A 219 12.06 -8.66 5.12
CA PRO A 219 11.58 -8.10 3.85
C PRO A 219 12.55 -8.33 2.68
N LEU A 220 13.87 -8.35 2.93
CA LEU A 220 14.87 -8.69 1.91
C LEU A 220 14.81 -10.17 1.52
N CYS A 221 14.53 -11.06 2.46
CA CYS A 221 14.23 -12.46 2.16
C CYS A 221 12.95 -12.58 1.31
N THR A 222 11.87 -11.88 1.68
CA THR A 222 10.62 -11.85 0.90
C THR A 222 10.85 -11.33 -0.51
N LEU A 223 11.62 -10.24 -0.67
CA LEU A 223 12.02 -9.70 -1.96
C LEU A 223 12.75 -10.77 -2.77
N SER A 224 13.74 -11.45 -2.18
CA SER A 224 14.51 -12.50 -2.86
C SER A 224 13.62 -13.65 -3.33
N PHE A 225 12.64 -14.07 -2.51
CA PHE A 225 11.66 -15.08 -2.89
C PHE A 225 10.77 -14.62 -4.03
N HIS A 226 10.34 -13.35 -4.04
CA HIS A 226 9.52 -12.82 -5.13
C HIS A 226 10.31 -12.64 -6.43
N LEU A 227 11.58 -12.24 -6.35
CA LEU A 227 12.47 -12.14 -7.52
C LEU A 227 12.77 -13.51 -8.12
N ALA A 228 12.77 -14.57 -7.32
CA ALA A 228 12.88 -15.94 -7.80
C ALA A 228 11.62 -16.45 -8.53
N MET A 229 10.48 -15.76 -8.39
CA MET A 229 9.25 -16.10 -9.10
C MET A 229 9.28 -15.58 -10.53
N THR A 230 8.85 -16.42 -11.48
CA THR A 230 8.76 -16.03 -12.89
C THR A 230 7.51 -15.17 -13.13
N SER A 231 7.74 -13.97 -13.64
CA SER A 231 6.69 -13.08 -14.14
C SER A 231 6.78 -13.00 -15.66
N TYR A 232 5.63 -12.98 -16.33
CA TYR A 232 5.49 -12.92 -17.78
C TYR A 232 4.37 -11.96 -18.17
N ALA A 233 4.48 -11.39 -19.36
CA ALA A 233 3.50 -10.48 -19.90
C ALA A 233 2.29 -11.25 -20.44
N THR A 234 1.11 -10.71 -20.21
CA THR A 234 -0.15 -11.19 -20.78
C THR A 234 -0.94 -9.99 -21.31
N PRO A 235 -1.97 -10.20 -22.15
CA PRO A 235 -2.81 -9.10 -22.62
C PRO A 235 -3.50 -8.30 -21.50
N VAL A 236 -3.65 -8.90 -20.32
CA VAL A 236 -4.27 -8.27 -19.15
C VAL A 236 -3.25 -7.54 -18.26
N GLY A 237 -1.96 -7.69 -18.55
CA GLY A 237 -0.84 -7.09 -17.83
C GLY A 237 0.19 -8.12 -17.37
N CYS A 238 0.95 -7.75 -16.35
CA CYS A 238 1.97 -8.60 -15.77
C CYS A 238 1.38 -9.71 -14.91
N VAL A 239 1.58 -10.99 -15.23
CA VAL A 239 1.10 -12.10 -14.39
C VAL A 239 2.28 -12.90 -13.83
N SER A 240 2.20 -13.27 -12.55
CA SER A 240 3.20 -14.09 -11.87
C SER A 240 2.65 -15.50 -11.71
N LYS A 241 3.37 -16.51 -12.24
CA LYS A 241 2.99 -17.92 -12.06
C LYS A 241 3.81 -18.56 -10.96
N TYR A 242 3.12 -19.26 -10.06
CA TYR A 242 3.72 -20.16 -9.08
C TYR A 242 3.99 -21.56 -9.64
N GLU A 243 3.54 -21.85 -10.87
CA GLU A 243 3.70 -23.13 -11.56
C GLU A 243 5.18 -23.35 -11.90
N GLY A 244 5.89 -24.14 -11.10
CA GLY A 244 7.32 -24.42 -11.25
C GLY A 244 8.19 -23.98 -10.07
N ALA A 245 7.67 -23.13 -9.17
CA ALA A 245 8.36 -22.83 -7.92
C ALA A 245 8.43 -24.10 -7.05
N ALA A 246 9.64 -24.41 -6.54
CA ALA A 246 9.83 -25.48 -5.58
C ALA A 246 8.83 -25.35 -4.41
N VAL A 247 8.33 -26.46 -3.90
CA VAL A 247 7.38 -26.50 -2.75
C VAL A 247 7.92 -25.66 -1.58
N ALA A 248 9.24 -25.68 -1.38
CA ALA A 248 9.92 -24.85 -0.38
C ALA A 248 9.64 -23.34 -0.54
N LEU A 249 9.62 -22.80 -1.77
CA LEU A 249 9.38 -21.36 -2.00
C LEU A 249 7.93 -20.97 -1.69
N ARG A 250 6.98 -21.87 -1.99
CA ARG A 250 5.55 -21.67 -1.71
C ARG A 250 5.26 -21.63 -0.21
N LEU A 251 6.00 -22.39 0.60
CA LEU A 251 5.90 -22.39 2.06
C LEU A 251 6.72 -21.27 2.70
N ALA A 252 7.91 -20.98 2.16
CA ALA A 252 8.81 -19.97 2.73
C ALA A 252 8.20 -18.56 2.71
N ASN A 253 7.46 -18.21 1.65
CA ASN A 253 6.85 -16.90 1.51
C ASN A 253 5.85 -16.55 2.63
N PRO A 254 4.77 -17.33 2.87
CA PRO A 254 3.84 -17.06 3.97
C PRO A 254 4.51 -17.16 5.35
N VAL A 255 5.46 -18.08 5.55
CA VAL A 255 6.22 -18.16 6.81
C VAL A 255 7.01 -16.88 7.07
N THR A 256 7.66 -16.33 6.05
CA THR A 256 8.42 -15.07 6.17
C THR A 256 7.50 -13.90 6.50
N TYR A 257 6.32 -13.84 5.88
CA TYR A 257 5.31 -12.83 6.22
C TYR A 257 4.81 -12.97 7.67
N MET A 258 4.59 -14.20 8.16
CA MET A 258 4.19 -14.46 9.55
C MET A 258 5.28 -14.07 10.55
N LEU A 259 6.54 -14.42 10.27
CA LEU A 259 7.69 -14.01 11.10
C LEU A 259 7.83 -12.48 11.11
N PHE A 260 7.63 -11.84 9.97
CA PHE A 260 7.69 -10.40 9.87
C PHE A 260 6.57 -9.73 10.69
N ALA A 261 5.33 -10.22 10.58
CA ALA A 261 4.22 -9.76 11.43
C ALA A 261 4.50 -9.98 12.92
N LEU A 262 5.12 -11.10 13.29
CA LEU A 262 5.54 -11.38 14.67
C LEU A 262 6.57 -10.34 15.16
N CYS A 263 7.59 -10.02 14.36
CA CYS A 263 8.55 -8.95 14.70
C CYS A 263 7.85 -7.61 14.93
N GLN A 264 6.82 -7.29 14.15
CA GLN A 264 6.04 -6.06 14.31
C GLN A 264 5.23 -6.03 15.62
N VAL A 265 4.63 -7.16 16.01
CA VAL A 265 3.93 -7.29 17.30
C VAL A 265 4.93 -7.20 18.47
N VAL A 266 6.10 -7.81 18.34
CA VAL A 266 7.17 -7.69 19.35
C VAL A 266 7.65 -6.25 19.47
N LEU A 267 7.84 -5.54 18.36
CA LEU A 267 8.19 -4.11 18.36
C LEU A 267 7.15 -3.31 19.13
N LEU A 268 5.86 -3.54 18.85
CA LEU A 268 4.77 -2.88 19.57
C LEU A 268 4.80 -3.18 21.07
N GLY A 269 5.03 -4.45 21.46
CA GLY A 269 5.19 -4.85 22.86
C GLY A 269 6.37 -4.14 23.54
N LEU A 270 7.50 -4.02 22.85
CA LEU A 270 8.67 -3.29 23.35
C LEU A 270 8.40 -1.78 23.52
N VAL A 271 7.55 -1.18 22.66
CA VAL A 271 7.14 0.23 22.80
C VAL A 271 6.16 0.39 23.97
N LEU A 272 5.20 -0.53 24.13
CA LEU A 272 4.16 -0.48 25.17
C LEU A 272 4.71 -0.75 26.58
N HIS A 273 5.66 -1.67 26.72
CA HIS A 273 6.19 -2.11 28.01
C HIS A 273 6.61 -0.95 28.95
N PRO A 274 7.49 -0.01 28.54
CA PRO A 274 7.89 1.09 29.42
C PRO A 274 6.73 2.02 29.81
N ILE A 275 5.70 2.13 28.96
CA ILE A 275 4.53 2.98 29.17
C ILE A 275 3.67 2.40 30.27
N VAL A 276 3.33 1.11 30.16
CA VAL A 276 2.51 0.41 31.16
C VAL A 276 3.22 0.45 32.51
N GLY A 277 4.54 0.26 32.53
CA GLY A 277 5.34 0.40 33.74
C GLY A 277 5.31 1.81 34.34
N HIS A 278 5.39 2.85 33.50
CA HIS A 278 5.34 4.25 33.96
C HIS A 278 3.94 4.65 34.46
N LEU A 279 2.89 4.32 33.71
CA LEU A 279 1.49 4.58 34.09
C LEU A 279 1.16 3.93 35.43
N ARG A 280 1.56 2.67 35.63
CA ARG A 280 1.31 1.95 36.88
C ARG A 280 1.98 2.58 38.10
N ARG A 281 3.11 3.28 37.92
CA ARG A 281 3.84 3.94 39.01
C ARG A 281 3.40 5.38 39.25
N ASN A 282 2.98 6.10 38.20
CA ASN A 282 2.70 7.54 38.25
C ASN A 282 1.24 7.85 37.92
N ASN A 283 0.29 7.29 38.69
CA ASN A 283 -1.15 7.47 38.49
C ASN A 283 -1.69 8.92 38.61
N GLY A 284 -0.85 9.94 38.79
CA GLY A 284 -1.28 11.32 39.10
C GLY A 284 -0.72 12.43 38.21
N ASP A 285 0.45 12.26 37.58
CA ASP A 285 1.09 13.34 36.82
C ASP A 285 0.99 13.09 35.32
N GLY A 286 0.01 13.75 34.68
CA GLY A 286 -0.20 13.80 33.23
C GLY A 286 0.92 14.55 32.50
N SER A 287 2.15 14.03 32.59
CA SER A 287 3.33 14.66 32.01
C SER A 287 3.22 14.75 30.49
N LYS A 288 3.75 15.83 29.89
CA LYS A 288 3.88 15.99 28.42
C LYS A 288 4.49 14.72 27.78
N ILE A 289 5.40 14.04 28.47
CA ILE A 289 6.07 12.80 28.02
C ILE A 289 5.05 11.68 27.80
N GLN A 290 4.09 11.49 28.70
CA GLN A 290 3.06 10.45 28.57
C GLN A 290 2.22 10.64 27.31
N GLN A 291 1.89 11.89 26.95
CA GLN A 291 1.14 12.18 25.71
C GLN A 291 1.93 11.80 24.45
N VAL A 292 3.22 12.13 24.40
CA VAL A 292 4.08 11.77 23.25
C VAL A 292 4.18 10.26 23.09
N VAL A 293 4.33 9.58 24.22
CA VAL A 293 4.51 8.13 24.30
C VAL A 293 3.21 7.39 23.92
N MET A 294 2.05 7.83 24.42
CA MET A 294 0.74 7.31 24.01
C MET A 294 0.50 7.50 22.51
N ARG A 295 0.88 8.66 21.97
CA ARG A 295 0.75 8.96 20.54
C ARG A 295 1.64 8.05 19.69
N LEU A 296 2.89 7.84 20.09
CA LEU A 296 3.79 6.90 19.43
C LEU A 296 3.19 5.49 19.44
N CYS A 297 2.67 5.03 20.57
CA CYS A 297 2.02 3.74 20.66
C CYS A 297 0.80 3.60 19.77
N ALA A 298 -0.10 4.58 19.77
CA ALA A 298 -1.26 4.57 18.89
C ALA A 298 -0.84 4.47 17.41
N CYS A 299 0.18 5.22 17.00
CA CYS A 299 0.69 5.16 15.64
C CYS A 299 1.33 3.81 15.31
N THR A 300 2.09 3.22 16.23
CA THR A 300 2.66 1.87 16.05
C THR A 300 1.55 0.81 15.96
N VAL A 301 0.52 0.89 16.80
CA VAL A 301 -0.65 -0.02 16.72
C VAL A 301 -1.32 0.10 15.36
N ILE A 302 -1.55 1.33 14.88
CA ILE A 302 -2.12 1.55 13.54
C ILE A 302 -1.25 0.87 12.49
N CYS A 303 0.07 1.11 12.46
CA CYS A 303 0.95 0.49 11.48
C CYS A 303 0.95 -1.05 11.51
N VAL A 304 0.94 -1.64 12.70
CA VAL A 304 0.93 -3.11 12.86
C VAL A 304 -0.40 -3.69 12.43
N THR A 305 -1.51 -3.07 12.83
CA THR A 305 -2.87 -3.56 12.53
C THR A 305 -3.21 -3.41 11.06
N THR A 306 -2.80 -2.31 10.42
CA THR A 306 -2.95 -2.14 8.98
C THR A 306 -2.13 -3.20 8.25
N ASP A 307 -0.85 -3.38 8.58
CA ASP A 307 -0.01 -4.40 7.97
C ASP A 307 -0.59 -5.82 8.04
N ILE A 308 -1.07 -6.23 9.22
CA ILE A 308 -1.72 -7.53 9.41
C ILE A 308 -3.03 -7.59 8.60
N GLY A 309 -3.85 -6.53 8.65
CA GLY A 309 -5.10 -6.45 7.90
C GLY A 309 -4.88 -6.57 6.39
N PHE A 310 -3.85 -5.92 5.85
CA PHE A 310 -3.47 -6.02 4.46
C PHE A 310 -2.96 -7.42 4.10
N LEU A 311 -2.17 -8.07 4.97
CA LEU A 311 -1.73 -9.46 4.76
C LEU A 311 -2.92 -10.44 4.70
N VAL A 312 -3.90 -10.28 5.61
CA VAL A 312 -5.16 -11.04 5.58
C VAL A 312 -5.92 -10.74 4.30
N PHE A 313 -6.06 -9.46 3.92
CA PHE A 313 -6.72 -9.06 2.70
C PHE A 313 -6.11 -9.73 1.47
N VAL A 314 -4.77 -9.73 1.34
CA VAL A 314 -4.04 -10.41 0.25
C VAL A 314 -4.38 -11.89 0.17
N SER A 315 -4.53 -12.55 1.32
CA SER A 315 -4.89 -13.98 1.38
C SER A 315 -6.32 -14.25 0.90
N MET A 316 -7.18 -13.23 0.87
CA MET A 316 -8.57 -13.29 0.43
C MET A 316 -8.78 -12.72 -0.99
N ILE A 317 -7.73 -12.20 -1.64
CA ILE A 317 -7.86 -11.62 -2.98
C ILE A 317 -8.30 -12.69 -3.96
N PRO A 318 -9.36 -12.44 -4.75
CA PRO A 318 -9.81 -13.40 -5.74
C PRO A 318 -8.76 -13.59 -6.83
N LYS A 319 -8.67 -14.81 -7.38
CA LYS A 319 -7.72 -15.18 -8.46
C LYS A 319 -7.83 -14.35 -9.73
N TRP A 320 -8.93 -13.61 -9.90
CA TRP A 320 -9.19 -12.74 -11.04
C TRP A 320 -8.73 -11.29 -10.85
N ALA A 321 -8.22 -10.91 -9.66
CA ALA A 321 -7.69 -9.57 -9.46
C ALA A 321 -6.42 -9.35 -10.31
N SER A 322 -6.29 -8.15 -10.87
CA SER A 322 -5.08 -7.73 -11.57
C SER A 322 -3.88 -7.83 -10.65
N ASN A 323 -2.75 -8.26 -11.17
CA ASN A 323 -1.49 -8.30 -10.45
C ASN A 323 -1.03 -6.90 -10.00
N SER A 324 -1.46 -5.85 -10.70
CA SER A 324 -1.21 -4.44 -10.37
C SER A 324 -2.03 -3.96 -9.17
N PHE A 325 -3.21 -4.57 -8.95
CA PHE A 325 -4.11 -4.19 -7.86
C PHE A 325 -3.43 -4.37 -6.51
N LEU A 326 -2.69 -5.47 -6.34
CA LEU A 326 -2.08 -5.81 -5.06
C LEU A 326 -0.97 -4.82 -4.63
N PRO A 327 0.01 -4.47 -5.47
CA PRO A 327 0.97 -3.40 -5.18
C PRO A 327 0.30 -2.06 -4.89
N VAL A 328 -0.75 -1.68 -5.63
CA VAL A 328 -1.49 -0.43 -5.41
C VAL A 328 -2.13 -0.41 -4.00
N VAL A 329 -2.77 -1.51 -3.63
CA VAL A 329 -3.35 -1.72 -2.29
C VAL A 329 -2.26 -1.64 -1.21
N TYR A 330 -1.10 -2.26 -1.41
CA TYR A 330 0.03 -2.13 -0.48
C TYR A 330 0.60 -0.71 -0.40
N SER A 331 0.53 0.08 -1.47
CA SER A 331 0.93 1.49 -1.42
C SER A 331 -0.01 2.33 -0.55
N PHE A 332 -1.31 2.02 -0.49
CA PHE A 332 -2.21 2.66 0.48
C PHE A 332 -1.82 2.33 1.92
N ASN A 333 -1.41 1.09 2.19
CA ASN A 333 -0.88 0.74 3.49
C ASN A 333 0.38 1.55 3.83
N ALA A 334 1.29 1.72 2.87
CA ALA A 334 2.48 2.55 3.04
C ALA A 334 2.13 4.04 3.29
N VAL A 335 1.10 4.57 2.62
CA VAL A 335 0.54 5.91 2.88
C VAL A 335 0.04 6.02 4.33
N ILE A 336 -0.75 5.05 4.80
CA ILE A 336 -1.29 5.05 6.17
C ILE A 336 -0.16 4.97 7.19
N ASN A 337 0.83 4.09 6.98
CA ASN A 337 1.97 3.94 7.87
C ASN A 337 2.85 5.20 7.89
N THR A 338 3.03 5.83 6.74
CA THR A 338 3.75 7.11 6.62
C THR A 338 2.98 8.22 7.35
N ALA A 339 1.66 8.32 7.18
CA ALA A 339 0.83 9.28 7.88
C ALA A 339 0.88 9.07 9.40
N ALA A 340 0.76 7.82 9.87
CA ALA A 340 0.90 7.47 11.28
C ALA A 340 2.30 7.85 11.80
N LEU A 341 3.35 7.64 11.01
CA LEU A 341 4.69 8.10 11.35
C LEU A 341 4.74 9.64 11.53
N TYR A 342 4.19 10.43 10.61
CA TYR A 342 4.13 11.89 10.76
C TYR A 342 3.32 12.32 11.99
N VAL A 343 2.17 11.68 12.21
CA VAL A 343 1.33 11.90 13.39
C VAL A 343 2.09 11.53 14.66
N SER A 344 2.99 10.55 14.67
CA SER A 344 3.66 10.15 15.90
C SER A 344 4.55 11.24 16.53
N PHE A 345 4.90 12.31 15.81
CA PHE A 345 5.76 13.40 16.31
C PHE A 345 4.99 14.44 17.13
N THR A 346 5.65 15.13 18.07
CA THR A 346 5.04 16.20 18.88
C THR A 346 4.56 17.37 18.02
N ASP A 347 5.35 17.70 17.02
CA ASP A 347 5.23 18.77 16.04
C ASP A 347 4.48 18.30 14.78
N ALA A 348 3.64 17.27 14.88
CA ALA A 348 2.92 16.71 13.74
C ALA A 348 2.17 17.76 12.89
N MET A 349 1.54 18.75 13.52
CA MET A 349 0.85 19.82 12.78
C MET A 349 1.81 20.64 11.92
N GLU A 350 2.99 20.96 12.43
CA GLU A 350 4.03 21.66 11.67
C GLU A 350 4.62 20.79 10.56
N ARG A 351 4.61 19.46 10.73
CA ARG A 351 5.02 18.52 9.67
C ARG A 351 3.99 18.39 8.55
N PHE A 352 2.70 18.38 8.88
CA PHE A 352 1.64 18.36 7.87
C PHE A 352 1.43 19.73 7.23
N VAL A 353 1.67 20.82 7.96
CA VAL A 353 1.46 22.19 7.48
C VAL A 353 2.69 23.04 7.86
N PRO A 354 3.81 22.91 7.13
CA PRO A 354 5.07 23.61 7.47
C PRO A 354 4.98 25.13 7.40
N CYS A 355 3.98 25.67 6.69
CA CYS A 355 3.67 27.09 6.65
C CYS A 355 2.96 27.58 7.92
N TYR A 356 2.32 26.68 8.67
CA TYR A 356 1.69 27.03 9.94
C TYR A 356 2.80 27.28 10.98
N THR A 357 2.88 28.52 11.46
CA THR A 357 3.79 28.88 12.55
C THR A 357 2.92 29.02 13.78
N ARG A 358 3.07 28.11 14.75
CA ARG A 358 2.32 28.20 16.00
C ARG A 358 2.68 29.53 16.67
N PRO A 359 1.70 30.36 17.07
CA PRO A 359 2.00 31.55 17.83
C PRO A 359 2.76 31.10 19.08
N LYS A 360 3.97 31.64 19.26
CA LYS A 360 4.74 31.42 20.49
C LYS A 360 3.91 32.03 21.61
N ASN A 361 3.15 31.21 22.32
CA ASN A 361 2.53 31.64 23.56
C ASN A 361 3.67 32.16 24.43
N GLY A 362 3.68 33.45 24.73
CA GLY A 362 4.81 34.21 25.27
C GLY A 362 5.26 33.83 26.69
N GLY A 363 5.05 32.59 27.13
CA GLY A 363 5.44 32.06 28.44
C GLY A 363 6.71 31.20 28.47
N GLU A 364 7.22 30.72 27.33
CA GLU A 364 8.45 29.88 27.29
C GLU A 364 9.76 30.69 27.12
N ALA A 365 9.71 32.02 27.23
CA ALA A 365 10.89 32.88 27.10
C ALA A 365 11.86 32.86 28.31
N ASN A 366 11.55 32.14 29.40
CA ASN A 366 12.36 32.16 30.63
C ASN A 366 12.92 30.82 31.12
N GLU A 367 12.75 29.70 30.40
CA GLU A 367 13.28 28.38 30.86
C GLU A 367 14.66 28.02 30.26
N ASN A 368 15.39 29.01 29.71
CA ASN A 368 16.75 28.82 29.18
C ASN A 368 17.87 29.28 30.13
N ILE A 369 17.60 29.49 31.41
CA ILE A 369 18.63 29.84 32.42
C ILE A 369 18.55 28.88 33.61
N THR A 370 18.74 27.57 33.40
CA THR A 370 19.12 26.61 34.49
C THR A 370 19.58 25.25 33.94
N GLN A 371 20.35 25.22 32.85
CA GLN A 371 21.11 24.03 32.45
C GLN A 371 22.63 24.25 32.38
N ASN A 372 23.12 25.41 32.80
CA ASN A 372 24.51 25.57 33.22
C ASN A 372 24.57 25.38 34.74
N GLU A 373 25.55 24.59 35.20
CA GLU A 373 25.82 24.21 36.60
C GLU A 373 25.17 22.91 37.11
N THR A 374 25.56 21.77 36.54
CA THR A 374 26.19 20.72 37.36
C THR A 374 27.17 19.95 36.49
N GLY A 375 28.38 20.50 36.35
CA GLY A 375 29.54 19.67 36.15
C GLY A 375 29.72 18.79 37.39
N ARG A 376 29.77 17.47 37.19
CA ARG A 376 30.50 16.59 38.10
C ARG A 376 31.13 15.48 37.27
N THR A 377 32.34 15.77 36.85
CA THR A 377 33.41 14.78 36.66
C THR A 377 33.44 13.87 37.87
N VAL A 378 33.25 12.57 37.64
CA VAL A 378 33.76 11.51 38.53
C VAL A 378 34.52 10.56 37.62
N ALA A 379 35.71 10.23 38.11
CA ALA A 379 36.86 9.62 37.45
C ALA A 379 36.60 8.30 36.72
#